data_AF-A0A7X9JLE9-F1
#
_entry.id   AF-A0A7X9JLE9-F1
#
_cell.length_a   1.000
_cell.length_b   1.000
_cell.length_c   1.000
_cell.angle_alpha   90.00
_cell.angle_beta   90.00
_cell.angle_gamma   90.00
#
_symmetry.space_group_name_H-M   'P 1'
#
loop_
_entity.id
_entity.type
_entity.pdbx_description
1 polymer ?
#
loop_
_entity_poly.entity_id
_entity_poly.type
_entity_poly.pdbx_seq_one_letter_code
_entity_poly.pdbx_strand_id
1 'polypeptide(L)'
;MKNLRLIVYVIIILLFLTIRVYAQNNSQILSLKEGFNFISFTVVPSMTSQQLIQQYQAIEDIYFYNSSAGSFLSYIAGNLNTLGNGKGYIIKAKS
;
A
#
# COMPACT_ATOMS: atom_id res chain seq x y z
N MET A 1 32.31 29.06 -26.79
CA MET A 1 31.93 28.96 -25.36
C MET A 1 30.42 28.84 -25.11
N LYS A 2 29.54 29.54 -25.84
CA LYS A 2 28.08 29.48 -25.65
C LYS A 2 27.48 28.06 -25.80
N ASN A 3 27.92 27.33 -26.82
CA ASN A 3 27.43 25.97 -27.09
C ASN A 3 27.90 24.95 -26.04
N LEU A 4 29.08 25.16 -25.45
CA LEU A 4 29.59 24.32 -24.36
C LEU A 4 28.76 24.50 -23.09
N ARG A 5 28.36 25.73 -22.75
CA ARG A 5 27.46 26.00 -21.62
C ARG A 5 26.09 25.37 -21.83
N LEU A 6 25.55 25.43 -23.04
CA LEU A 6 24.28 24.79 -23.40
C LEU A 6 24.33 23.27 -23.19
N ILE A 7 25.40 22.62 -23.65
CA ILE A 7 25.60 21.17 -23.47
C ILE A 7 25.66 20.80 -21.98
N VAL A 8 26.37 21.58 -21.17
CA VAL A 8 26.44 21.37 -19.72
C VAL A 8 25.05 21.46 -19.07
N TYR A 9 24.23 22.44 -19.45
CA TYR A 9 22.86 22.54 -18.93
C TYR A 9 21.98 21.36 -19.32
N VAL A 10 22.08 20.88 -20.57
CA VAL A 10 21.31 19.71 -21.03
C VAL A 10 21.72 18.45 -20.27
N ILE A 11 23.02 18.26 -20.03
CA ILE A 11 23.52 17.11 -19.25
C ILE A 11 23.00 17.17 -17.81
N ILE A 12 23.02 18.34 -17.18
CA ILE A 12 22.50 18.54 -15.82
C ILE A 12 21.00 18.21 -15.76
N ILE A 13 20.21 18.69 -16.73
CA ILE A 13 18.77 18.41 -16.82
C ILE A 13 18.50 16.90 -17.01
N LEU A 14 19.25 16.24 -17.89
CA LEU A 14 19.16 14.79 -18.08
C LEU A 14 19.52 14.01 -16.82
N LEU A 15 20.49 14.49 -16.02
CA LEU A 15 20.86 13.89 -14.74
C LEU A 15 19.74 13.97 -13.70
N PHE A 16 18.96 15.06 -13.68
CA PHE A 16 17.82 15.21 -12.76
C PHE A 16 16.60 14.37 -13.18
N LEU A 17 16.43 14.08 -14.47
CA LEU A 17 15.29 13.30 -14.99
C LEU A 17 15.37 11.79 -14.68
N THR A 18 16.54 11.28 -14.31
CA THR A 18 16.75 9.85 -14.02
C THR A 18 16.62 9.48 -12.54
N ILE A 19 16.52 10.47 -11.64
CA ILE A 19 16.35 10.21 -10.22
C ILE A 19 14.89 9.83 -9.95
N ARG A 20 14.61 8.53 -9.85
CA ARG A 20 13.33 8.01 -9.35
C ARG A 20 13.46 7.76 -7.84
N VAL A 21 12.92 8.67 -7.02
CA VAL A 21 12.77 8.41 -5.58
C VAL A 21 11.48 7.64 -5.38
N TYR A 22 11.59 6.34 -5.10
CA TYR A 22 10.44 5.52 -4.74
C TYR A 22 10.25 5.53 -3.23
N ALA A 23 9.11 6.02 -2.74
CA ALA A 23 8.74 5.96 -1.31
C ALA A 23 8.42 4.54 -0.82
N GLN A 24 8.42 3.55 -1.73
CA GLN A 24 7.94 2.18 -1.52
C GLN A 24 8.86 1.28 -0.67
N ASN A 25 10.06 1.75 -0.30
CA ASN A 25 11.07 0.92 0.38
C ASN A 25 11.13 1.13 1.90
N ASN A 26 10.24 1.94 2.48
CA ASN A 26 10.22 2.13 3.92
C ASN A 26 9.25 1.14 4.57
N SER A 27 9.81 0.12 5.23
CA SER A 27 9.00 -0.85 5.97
C SER A 27 8.46 -0.18 7.23
N GLN A 28 7.13 -0.18 7.39
CA GLN A 28 6.47 0.40 8.56
C GLN A 28 6.01 -0.72 9.49
N ILE A 29 6.35 -0.58 10.77
CA ILE A 29 5.82 -1.45 11.82
C ILE A 29 4.44 -0.95 12.22
N LEU A 30 3.44 -1.84 12.19
CA LEU A 30 2.08 -1.55 12.62
C LEU A 30 1.68 -2.53 13.73
N SER A 31 1.49 -2.01 14.95
CA SER A 31 1.01 -2.81 16.08
C SER A 31 -0.52 -2.88 16.07
N LEU A 32 -1.06 -4.08 15.93
CA LEU A 32 -2.50 -4.32 16.00
C LEU A 32 -2.92 -4.49 17.46
N LYS A 33 -4.06 -3.89 17.84
CA LYS A 33 -4.77 -4.24 19.07
C LYS A 33 -5.64 -5.46 18.83
N GLU A 34 -5.93 -6.22 19.87
CA GLU A 34 -6.91 -7.32 19.81
C GLU A 34 -8.26 -6.82 19.28
N GLY A 35 -8.93 -7.62 18.44
CA GLY A 35 -10.17 -7.23 17.80
C GLY A 35 -9.97 -6.37 16.56
N PHE A 36 -10.81 -5.34 16.37
CA PHE A 36 -10.92 -4.62 15.10
C PHE A 36 -10.04 -3.36 15.04
N ASN A 37 -9.19 -3.27 14.02
CA ASN A 37 -8.30 -2.13 13.77
C ASN A 37 -8.64 -1.47 12.44
N PHE A 38 -8.84 -0.14 12.43
CA PHE A 38 -9.11 0.61 11.20
C PHE A 38 -7.82 1.16 10.60
N ILE A 39 -7.48 0.70 9.40
CA ILE A 39 -6.18 0.93 8.76
C ILE A 39 -6.40 1.34 7.31
N SER A 40 -5.59 2.26 6.81
CA SER A 40 -5.59 2.65 5.40
C SER A 40 -4.20 2.57 4.81
N PHE A 41 -4.11 2.14 3.55
CA PHE A 41 -2.87 2.11 2.79
C PHE A 41 -2.78 3.34 1.90
N THR A 42 -1.71 4.11 2.04
CA THR A 42 -1.46 5.32 1.22
C THR A 42 -0.96 4.97 -0.18
N VAL A 43 -0.32 3.81 -0.33
CA VAL A 43 0.15 3.23 -1.59
C VAL A 43 -0.52 1.88 -1.84
N VAL A 44 -0.46 1.37 -3.07
CA VAL A 44 -0.95 0.01 -3.35
C VAL A 44 0.02 -0.97 -2.69
N PRO A 45 -0.43 -1.80 -1.74
CA PRO A 45 0.44 -2.80 -1.14
C PRO A 45 0.95 -3.76 -2.22
N SER A 46 2.24 -4.13 -2.14
CA SER A 46 2.82 -5.13 -3.05
C SER A 46 2.29 -6.54 -2.79
N MET A 47 1.61 -6.75 -1.67
CA MET A 47 1.06 -8.03 -1.25
C MET A 47 -0.47 -8.06 -1.32
N THR A 48 -1.01 -9.24 -1.66
CA THR A 48 -2.45 -9.49 -1.66
C THR A 48 -2.98 -9.70 -0.23
N SER A 49 -4.31 -9.63 -0.05
CA SER A 49 -4.96 -9.93 1.23
C SER A 49 -4.60 -11.33 1.74
N GLN A 50 -4.49 -12.31 0.84
CA GLN A 50 -4.08 -13.67 1.15
C GLN A 50 -2.65 -13.73 1.68
N GLN A 51 -1.71 -13.08 0.98
CA GLN A 51 -0.31 -13.05 1.41
C GLN A 51 -0.16 -12.36 2.76
N LEU A 52 -0.93 -11.30 3.03
CA LEU A 52 -0.92 -10.58 4.30
C LEU A 52 -1.32 -11.49 5.47
N ILE A 53 -2.45 -12.22 5.35
CA ILE A 53 -2.93 -13.12 6.41
C ILE A 53 -2.01 -14.33 6.58
N GLN A 54 -1.46 -14.88 5.50
CA GLN A 54 -0.51 -15.99 5.57
C GLN A 54 0.79 -15.58 6.26
N GLN A 55 1.29 -14.37 6.00
CA GLN A 55 2.51 -13.85 6.60
C GLN A 55 2.31 -13.43 8.07
N TYR A 56 1.15 -12.87 8.40
CA TYR A 56 0.82 -12.38 9.73
C TYR A 56 -0.34 -13.18 10.33
N GLN A 57 -0.01 -14.32 10.95
CA GLN A 57 -0.99 -15.23 11.56
C GLN A 57 -1.81 -14.62 12.71
N ALA A 58 -1.40 -13.45 13.23
CA ALA A 58 -2.18 -12.67 14.19
C ALA A 58 -3.44 -12.05 13.57
N ILE A 59 -3.49 -11.89 12.24
CA ILE A 59 -4.66 -11.41 11.52
C ILE A 59 -5.64 -12.57 11.34
N GLU A 60 -6.88 -12.36 11.77
CA GLU A 60 -7.97 -13.31 11.62
C GLU A 60 -8.75 -13.08 10.33
N ASP A 61 -9.08 -11.83 10.01
CA ASP A 61 -9.81 -11.45 8.79
C ASP A 61 -9.55 -9.99 8.41
N ILE A 62 -9.85 -9.64 7.16
CA ILE A 62 -9.78 -8.28 6.62
C ILE A 62 -11.13 -7.94 6.02
N TYR A 63 -11.68 -6.80 6.41
CA TYR A 63 -12.94 -6.28 5.90
C TYR A 63 -12.75 -5.00 5.09
N PHE A 64 -13.54 -4.85 4.04
CA PHE A 64 -13.64 -3.63 3.24
C PHE A 64 -15.11 -3.25 3.06
N TYR A 65 -15.48 -2.02 3.37
CA TYR A 65 -16.85 -1.56 3.14
C TYR A 65 -17.07 -1.29 1.64
N ASN A 66 -17.97 -2.05 1.03
CA ASN A 66 -18.39 -1.83 -0.35
C ASN A 66 -19.72 -1.05 -0.35
N SER A 67 -19.64 0.24 -0.69
CA SER A 67 -20.80 1.13 -0.77
C SER A 67 -21.84 0.67 -1.78
N SER A 68 -21.43 0.03 -2.87
CA SER A 68 -22.35 -0.46 -3.91
C SER A 68 -23.13 -1.70 -3.45
N ALA A 69 -22.56 -2.49 -2.54
CA ALA A 69 -23.21 -3.66 -1.94
C ALA A 69 -23.90 -3.34 -0.59
N GLY A 70 -23.66 -2.16 -0.02
CA GLY A 70 -24.19 -1.76 1.30
C GLY A 70 -23.66 -2.62 2.45
N SER A 71 -22.55 -3.33 2.27
CA SER A 71 -22.06 -4.33 3.22
C SER A 71 -20.53 -4.43 3.23
N PHE A 72 -20.00 -5.08 4.26
CA PHE A 72 -18.58 -5.39 4.37
C PHE A 72 -18.22 -6.65 3.60
N LEU A 73 -17.24 -6.56 2.71
CA LEU A 73 -16.60 -7.70 2.08
C LEU A 73 -15.54 -8.24 3.03
N SER A 74 -15.57 -9.55 3.29
CA SER A 74 -14.57 -10.27 4.08
C SER A 74 -13.61 -11.03 3.16
N TYR A 75 -12.34 -11.08 3.53
CA TYR A 75 -11.37 -11.93 2.87
C TYR A 75 -11.69 -13.41 3.10
N ILE A 76 -11.92 -13.83 4.35
CA ILE A 76 -12.19 -15.23 4.69
C ILE A 76 -13.48 -15.71 4.01
N ALA A 77 -14.48 -14.83 3.86
CA ALA A 77 -15.70 -15.13 3.10
C ALA A 77 -15.49 -15.19 1.57
N GLY A 78 -14.28 -14.96 1.07
CA GLY A 78 -13.91 -15.05 -0.36
C GLY A 78 -14.27 -13.82 -1.20
N ASN A 79 -14.74 -12.74 -0.57
CA ASN A 79 -15.29 -11.58 -1.27
C ASN A 79 -14.29 -10.41 -1.40
N LEU A 80 -13.10 -10.53 -0.83
CA LEU A 80 -12.05 -9.50 -0.87
C LEU A 80 -10.71 -10.09 -1.30
N ASN A 81 -10.29 -9.84 -2.54
CA ASN A 81 -9.07 -10.45 -3.10
C ASN A 81 -7.87 -9.50 -3.17
N THR A 82 -8.11 -8.18 -3.25
CA THR A 82 -7.08 -7.18 -3.49
C THR A 82 -7.14 -6.02 -2.51
N LEU A 83 -5.96 -5.50 -2.16
CA LEU A 83 -5.79 -4.27 -1.39
C LEU A 83 -5.45 -3.13 -2.34
N GLY A 84 -6.10 -1.99 -2.17
CA GLY A 84 -5.94 -0.80 -3.00
C GLY A 84 -5.41 0.38 -2.20
N ASN A 85 -4.84 1.35 -2.92
CA ASN A 85 -4.40 2.61 -2.33
C ASN A 85 -5.60 3.52 -1.97
N GLY A 86 -5.45 4.31 -0.91
CA GLY A 86 -6.44 5.27 -0.45
C GLY A 86 -7.74 4.65 0.03
N LYS A 87 -7.76 3.34 0.31
CA LYS A 87 -8.91 2.62 0.85
C LYS A 87 -8.72 2.35 2.34
N GLY A 88 -9.82 2.40 3.09
CA GLY A 88 -9.88 2.03 4.50
C GLY A 88 -10.32 0.58 4.65
N TYR A 89 -9.60 -0.17 5.48
CA TYR A 89 -9.82 -1.57 5.79
C TYR A 89 -9.99 -1.75 7.29
N ILE A 90 -10.75 -2.76 7.69
CA ILE A 90 -10.78 -3.23 9.07
C ILE A 90 -9.96 -4.51 9.13
N ILE A 91 -8.88 -4.52 9.88
CA ILE A 91 -8.08 -5.72 10.15
C ILE A 91 -8.48 -6.24 11.52
N LYS A 92 -9.06 -7.44 11.54
CA LYS A 92 -9.36 -8.15 12.78
C LYS A 92 -8.14 -8.93 13.22
N ALA A 93 -7.59 -8.58 14.38
CA ALA A 93 -6.55 -9.36 15.03
C ALA A 93 -7.18 -10.35 16.01
N LYS A 94 -6.55 -11.52 16.13
CA LYS A 94 -6.92 -12.54 17.11
C LYS A 94 -6.82 -11.96 18.53
N SER A 95 -7.77 -12.35 19.37
CA SER A 95 -7.68 -12.21 20.83
C SER A 95 -6.88 -13.36 21.42
#